data_AF-A0A7Z2GLW0-F1
#
_entry.id   AF-A0A7Z2GLW0-F1
#
_cell.length_a   1.000
_cell.length_b   1.000
_cell.length_c   1.000
_cell.angle_alpha   90.00
_cell.angle_beta   90.00
_cell.angle_gamma   90.00
#
_symmetry.space_group_name_H-M   'P 1'
#
loop_
_entity.id
_entity.type
_entity.pdbx_description
1 polymer ?
#
loop_
_entity_poly.entity_id
_entity_poly.type
_entity_poly.pdbx_seq_one_letter_code
_entity_poly.pdbx_strand_id
1 'polypeptide(L)'
;MNEQSAIQFLNDVRKPLLTLHKAILDHERAQYEREFGPVTPAAFLQVLINGTAFRWLMPLSTVIANVDETLDAKDATPEDRVGAAEGVAALFSGEESEEFYERYQALLQASPEILHLHGTVAPLLNSLKN
;
A
#
# COMPACT_ATOMS: atom_id res chain seq x y z
N MET A 1 -10.58 4.69 18.07
CA MET A 1 -9.11 4.86 18.14
C MET A 1 -8.78 6.19 18.80
N ASN A 2 -7.68 6.31 19.56
CA ASN A 2 -7.16 7.60 20.05
C ASN A 2 -5.83 7.95 19.35
N GLU A 3 -5.35 9.18 19.52
CA GLU A 3 -4.12 9.68 18.88
C GLU A 3 -2.90 8.78 19.12
N GLN A 4 -2.64 8.38 20.36
CA GLN A 4 -1.46 7.58 20.70
C GLN A 4 -1.49 6.21 19.99
N SER A 5 -2.65 5.56 19.94
CA SER A 5 -2.84 4.30 19.21
C SER A 5 -2.68 4.48 17.69
N ALA A 6 -3.11 5.62 17.14
CA ALA A 6 -2.93 5.93 15.72
C ALA A 6 -1.46 6.13 15.37
N ILE A 7 -0.71 6.91 16.18
CA ILE A 7 0.74 7.09 15.99
C ILE A 7 1.47 5.75 16.04
N GLN A 8 1.15 4.90 17.01
CA GLN A 8 1.78 3.59 17.12
C GLN A 8 1.51 2.74 15.88
N PHE A 9 0.25 2.65 15.45
CA PHE A 9 -0.14 1.93 14.23
C PHE A 9 0.59 2.46 13.00
N LEU A 10 0.61 3.79 12.79
CA LEU A 10 1.27 4.43 11.66
C LEU A 10 2.76 4.11 11.61
N ASN A 11 3.46 4.17 12.75
CA ASN A 11 4.87 3.79 12.84
C ASN A 11 5.10 2.31 12.48
N ASP A 12 4.24 1.43 12.99
CA ASP A 12 4.39 -0.02 12.79
C ASP A 12 4.06 -0.44 11.35
N VAL A 13 3.10 0.21 10.70
CA VAL A 13 2.61 -0.16 9.36
C VAL A 13 3.42 0.44 8.21
N ARG A 14 4.13 1.57 8.44
CA ARG A 14 4.94 2.30 7.44
C ARG A 14 5.87 1.38 6.63
N LYS A 15 6.73 0.64 7.32
CA LYS A 15 7.72 -0.25 6.66
C LYS A 15 7.10 -1.49 6.00
N PRO A 16 6.13 -2.19 6.64
CA PRO A 16 5.37 -3.25 5.97
C PRO A 16 4.70 -2.79 4.68
N LEU A 17 4.06 -1.62 4.65
CA LEU A 17 3.42 -1.10 3.43
C LEU A 17 4.43 -0.82 2.32
N LEU A 18 5.56 -0.18 2.62
CA LEU A 18 6.63 0.06 1.64
C LEU A 18 7.18 -1.26 1.07
N THR A 19 7.35 -2.27 1.92
CA THR A 19 7.83 -3.60 1.50
C THR A 19 6.81 -4.30 0.61
N LEU A 20 5.54 -4.24 0.98
CA LEU A 20 4.44 -4.81 0.20
C LEU A 20 4.29 -4.11 -1.16
N HIS A 21 4.31 -2.78 -1.18
CA HIS A 21 4.23 -1.98 -2.41
C HIS A 21 5.35 -2.36 -3.38
N LYS A 22 6.59 -2.47 -2.89
CA LYS A 22 7.72 -2.91 -3.71
C LYS A 22 7.51 -4.31 -4.29
N ALA A 23 7.10 -5.27 -3.46
CA ALA A 23 6.88 -6.64 -3.91
C ALA A 23 5.78 -6.74 -4.99
N ILE A 24 4.73 -5.92 -4.88
CA ILE A 24 3.70 -5.84 -5.92
C ILE A 24 4.29 -5.26 -7.21
N LEU A 25 5.06 -4.16 -7.14
CA LEU A 25 5.72 -3.59 -8.32
C LEU A 25 6.68 -4.58 -8.99
N ASP A 26 7.45 -5.33 -8.21
CA ASP A 26 8.37 -6.34 -8.72
C ASP A 26 7.59 -7.50 -9.41
N HIS A 27 6.46 -7.92 -8.85
CA HIS A 27 5.56 -8.89 -9.48
C HIS A 27 5.00 -8.38 -10.80
N GLU A 28 4.41 -7.18 -10.80
CA GLU A 28 3.82 -6.54 -11.97
C GLU A 28 4.85 -6.32 -13.07
N ARG A 29 6.07 -5.90 -12.70
CA ARG A 29 7.18 -5.78 -13.65
C ARG A 29 7.50 -7.11 -14.30
N ALA A 30 7.58 -8.19 -13.52
CA ALA A 30 7.87 -9.51 -14.06
C ALA A 30 6.77 -9.99 -15.04
N GLN A 31 5.49 -9.65 -14.80
CA GLN A 31 4.41 -9.94 -15.74
C GLN A 31 4.54 -9.11 -17.01
N TYR A 32 4.78 -7.80 -16.88
CA TYR A 32 5.00 -6.91 -18.01
C TYR A 32 6.17 -7.38 -18.89
N GLU A 33 7.29 -7.76 -18.28
CA GLU A 33 8.48 -8.22 -19.00
C GLU A 33 8.25 -9.55 -19.73
N ARG A 34 7.33 -10.41 -19.26
CA ARG A 34 6.95 -11.64 -19.98
C ARG A 34 6.18 -11.34 -21.25
N GLU A 35 5.36 -10.29 -21.25
CA GLU A 35 4.52 -9.92 -22.40
C GLU A 35 5.26 -9.04 -23.41
N PHE A 36 6.03 -8.06 -22.93
CA PHE A 36 6.66 -7.03 -23.76
C PHE A 36 8.18 -7.15 -23.88
N GLY A 37 8.79 -8.10 -23.18
CA GLY A 37 10.24 -8.27 -23.10
C GLY A 37 10.89 -7.43 -21.99
N PRO A 38 12.21 -7.61 -21.77
CA PRO A 38 12.94 -6.96 -20.67
C PRO A 38 12.86 -5.43 -20.74
N VAL A 39 12.69 -4.77 -19.59
CA VAL A 39 12.60 -3.31 -19.49
C VAL A 39 13.60 -2.76 -18.46
N THR A 40 14.21 -1.62 -18.76
CA THR A 40 15.07 -0.94 -17.79
C THR A 40 14.23 -0.34 -16.64
N PRO A 41 14.79 -0.14 -15.45
CA PRO A 41 14.06 0.49 -14.35
C PRO A 41 13.47 1.86 -14.72
N ALA A 42 14.22 2.68 -15.46
CA ALA A 42 13.76 3.99 -15.91
C ALA A 42 12.58 3.89 -16.89
N ALA A 43 12.64 2.95 -17.84
CA ALA A 43 11.54 2.75 -18.79
C ALA A 43 10.30 2.18 -18.10
N PHE A 44 10.45 1.24 -17.16
CA PHE A 44 9.31 0.72 -16.39
C PHE A 44 8.66 1.82 -15.54
N LEU A 45 9.46 2.69 -14.92
CA LEU A 45 8.96 3.85 -14.20
C LEU A 45 8.12 4.77 -15.11
N GLN A 46 8.52 4.98 -16.37
CA GLN A 46 7.70 5.74 -17.31
C GLN A 46 6.36 5.05 -17.61
N VAL A 47 6.32 3.72 -17.65
CA VAL A 47 5.06 2.98 -17.80
C VAL A 47 4.18 3.12 -16.55
N LEU A 48 4.77 3.05 -15.36
CA LEU A 48 4.04 3.27 -14.10
C LEU A 48 3.42 4.67 -14.03
N ILE A 49 4.16 5.70 -14.42
CA ILE A 49 3.73 7.10 -14.33
C ILE A 49 2.72 7.46 -15.43
N ASN A 50 2.97 7.05 -16.67
CA ASN A 50 2.19 7.51 -17.82
C ASN A 50 1.11 6.51 -18.26
N GLY A 51 1.28 5.23 -17.94
CA GLY A 51 0.38 4.16 -18.35
C GLY A 51 -0.91 4.09 -17.54
N THR A 52 -1.94 3.46 -18.11
CA THR A 52 -3.20 3.15 -17.41
C THR A 52 -3.13 1.81 -16.68
N ALA A 53 -2.30 0.88 -17.15
CA ALA A 53 -2.25 -0.50 -16.69
C ALA A 53 -1.95 -0.65 -15.18
N PHE A 54 -1.24 0.30 -14.59
CA PHE A 54 -0.80 0.28 -13.19
C PHE A 54 -1.49 1.33 -12.30
N ARG A 55 -2.48 2.07 -12.82
CA ARG A 55 -3.17 3.13 -12.06
C ARG A 55 -3.90 2.59 -10.83
N TRP A 56 -4.30 1.33 -10.87
CA TRP A 56 -4.92 0.64 -9.74
C TRP A 56 -4.01 0.56 -8.50
N LEU A 57 -2.69 0.77 -8.62
CA LEU A 57 -1.75 0.85 -7.49
C LEU A 57 -1.62 2.24 -6.87
N MET A 58 -2.16 3.28 -7.52
CA MET A 58 -2.10 4.65 -7.02
C MET A 58 -2.67 4.80 -5.61
N PRO A 59 -3.83 4.18 -5.26
CA PRO A 59 -4.37 4.24 -3.91
C PRO A 59 -3.37 3.83 -2.80
N LEU A 60 -2.65 2.74 -3.01
CA LEU A 60 -1.61 2.28 -2.08
C LEU A 60 -0.47 3.29 -1.96
N SER A 61 -0.03 3.88 -3.07
CA SER A 61 1.01 4.92 -3.06
C SER A 61 0.56 6.16 -2.30
N THR A 62 -0.70 6.59 -2.50
CA THR A 62 -1.29 7.74 -1.80
C THR A 62 -1.41 7.49 -0.30
N VAL A 63 -1.84 6.30 0.11
CA VAL A 63 -1.91 5.93 1.52
C VAL A 63 -0.52 5.92 2.17
N ILE A 64 0.48 5.36 1.50
CA ILE A 64 1.87 5.37 2.01
C ILE A 64 2.39 6.81 2.18
N ALA A 65 2.19 7.65 1.17
CA ALA A 65 2.60 9.06 1.24
C ALA A 65 1.90 9.80 2.40
N ASN A 66 0.59 9.57 2.59
CA ASN A 66 -0.15 10.18 3.69
C ASN A 66 0.35 9.70 5.07
N VAL A 67 0.69 8.42 5.21
CA VAL A 67 1.34 7.89 6.43
C VAL A 67 2.68 8.59 6.67
N ASP A 68 3.50 8.71 5.63
CA ASP A 68 4.81 9.35 5.71
C ASP A 68 4.69 10.82 6.14
N GLU A 69 3.85 11.59 5.43
CA GLU A 69 3.60 13.00 5.69
C GLU A 69 3.05 13.23 7.11
N THR A 70 2.08 12.43 7.54
CA THR A 70 1.46 12.55 8.87
C THR A 70 2.44 12.26 10.01
N LEU A 71 3.34 11.29 9.82
CA LEU A 71 4.37 10.97 10.82
C LEU A 71 5.47 12.04 10.90
N ASP A 72 5.79 12.66 9.77
CA ASP A 72 6.89 13.63 9.68
C ASP A 72 6.43 15.08 9.97
N ALA A 73 5.12 15.36 9.90
CA ALA A 73 4.50 16.65 10.19
C ALA A 73 4.49 16.98 11.70
N LYS A 74 5.11 18.11 12.06
CA LYS A 74 5.17 18.60 13.46
C LYS A 74 3.85 19.20 13.95
N ASP A 75 3.02 19.63 13.01
CA ASP A 75 1.74 20.31 13.21
C ASP A 75 0.54 19.42 12.88
N ALA A 76 0.76 18.15 12.53
CA ALA A 76 -0.33 17.18 12.37
C ALA A 76 -1.17 17.14 13.67
N THR A 77 -2.48 17.14 13.48
CA THR A 77 -3.47 17.10 14.56
C THR A 77 -3.77 15.64 14.97
N PRO A 78 -4.41 15.42 16.13
CA PRO A 78 -4.95 14.12 16.48
C PRO A 78 -5.86 13.54 15.38
N GLU A 79 -6.68 14.39 14.76
CA GLU A 79 -7.60 14.02 13.69
C GLU A 79 -6.85 13.56 12.42
N ASP A 80 -5.77 14.24 12.02
CA ASP A 80 -4.94 13.83 10.88
C ASP A 80 -4.34 12.43 11.08
N ARG A 81 -3.83 12.17 12.29
CA ARG A 81 -3.24 10.87 12.66
C ARG A 81 -4.27 9.75 12.64
N VAL A 82 -5.45 10.00 13.19
CA VAL A 82 -6.55 9.03 13.18
C VAL A 82 -7.02 8.79 11.75
N GLY A 83 -7.23 9.84 10.96
CA GLY A 83 -7.65 9.76 9.56
C GLY A 83 -6.65 9.01 8.68
N ALA A 84 -5.34 9.21 8.88
CA ALA A 84 -4.31 8.46 8.16
C ALA A 84 -4.36 6.96 8.48
N ALA A 85 -4.55 6.60 9.76
CA ALA A 85 -4.68 5.20 10.16
C ALA A 85 -5.96 4.54 9.61
N GLU A 86 -7.08 5.27 9.63
CA GLU A 86 -8.35 4.83 9.02
C GLU A 86 -8.23 4.68 7.50
N GLY A 87 -7.52 5.58 6.82
CA GLY A 87 -7.26 5.48 5.38
C GLY A 87 -6.50 4.21 4.98
N VAL A 88 -5.53 3.78 5.80
CA VAL A 88 -4.88 2.47 5.61
C VAL A 88 -5.90 1.34 5.74
N ALA A 89 -6.74 1.34 6.77
CA ALA A 89 -7.76 0.31 6.96
C ALA A 89 -8.81 0.28 5.83
N ALA A 90 -9.24 1.45 5.36
CA ALA A 90 -10.21 1.61 4.28
C ALA A 90 -9.70 1.02 2.95
N LEU A 91 -8.41 1.21 2.64
CA LEU A 91 -7.77 0.61 1.46
C LEU A 91 -7.82 -0.92 1.49
N PHE A 92 -7.45 -1.53 2.63
CA PHE A 92 -7.41 -3.00 2.77
C PHE A 92 -8.76 -3.65 3.10
N SER A 93 -9.83 -2.86 3.22
CA SER A 93 -11.21 -3.34 3.29
C SER A 93 -12.00 -3.13 2.00
N GLY A 94 -11.42 -2.41 1.03
CA GLY A 94 -12.06 -2.06 -0.25
C GLY A 94 -12.97 -0.83 -0.18
N GLU A 95 -13.06 -0.17 0.98
CA GLU A 95 -13.84 1.06 1.14
C GLU A 95 -13.23 2.26 0.41
N GLU A 96 -11.89 2.32 0.31
CA GLU A 96 -11.20 3.41 -0.41
C GLU A 96 -11.16 3.15 -1.93
N SER A 97 -10.89 1.92 -2.36
CA SER A 97 -10.81 1.55 -3.78
C SER A 97 -11.16 0.08 -3.98
N GLU A 98 -12.30 -0.16 -4.61
CA GLU A 98 -12.74 -1.50 -5.00
C GLU A 98 -11.75 -2.14 -6.01
N GLU A 99 -11.30 -1.37 -7.02
CA GLU A 99 -10.35 -1.87 -8.03
C GLU A 99 -9.02 -2.30 -7.40
N PHE A 100 -8.47 -1.51 -6.48
CA PHE A 100 -7.26 -1.89 -5.75
C PHE A 100 -7.50 -3.19 -4.99
N TYR A 101 -8.60 -3.26 -4.23
CA TYR A 101 -8.89 -4.37 -3.35
C TYR A 101 -9.05 -5.69 -4.12
N GLU A 102 -9.80 -5.69 -5.22
CA GLU A 102 -9.98 -6.88 -6.06
C GLU A 102 -8.66 -7.40 -6.64
N ARG A 103 -7.84 -6.51 -7.22
CA ARG A 103 -6.54 -6.89 -7.78
C ARG A 103 -5.56 -7.34 -6.70
N TYR A 104 -5.58 -6.67 -5.55
CA TYR A 104 -4.77 -7.07 -4.40
C TYR A 104 -5.14 -8.48 -3.93
N GLN A 105 -6.42 -8.81 -3.80
CA GLN A 105 -6.88 -10.16 -3.45
C GLN A 105 -6.45 -11.21 -4.48
N ALA A 106 -6.51 -10.88 -5.78
CA ALA A 106 -6.01 -11.76 -6.83
C ALA A 106 -4.49 -12.02 -6.68
N LEU A 107 -3.71 -11.00 -6.34
CA LEU A 107 -2.27 -11.12 -6.09
C LEU A 107 -1.93 -11.99 -4.88
N LEU A 108 -2.76 -11.96 -3.82
CA LEU A 108 -2.59 -12.86 -2.67
C LEU A 108 -2.65 -14.34 -3.09
N GLN A 109 -3.43 -14.66 -4.11
CA GLN A 109 -3.50 -16.03 -4.66
C GLN A 109 -2.36 -16.33 -5.64
N ALA A 110 -1.91 -15.32 -6.39
CA ALA A 110 -0.92 -15.48 -7.45
C ALA A 110 0.55 -15.43 -6.98
N SER A 111 0.83 -14.84 -5.81
CA SER A 111 2.20 -14.62 -5.33
C SER A 111 2.37 -15.02 -3.86
N PRO A 112 3.08 -16.14 -3.57
CA PRO A 112 3.39 -16.54 -2.21
C PRO A 112 4.17 -15.49 -1.41
N GLU A 113 5.01 -14.69 -2.09
CA GLU A 113 5.75 -13.59 -1.47
C GLU A 113 4.81 -12.48 -0.99
N ILE A 114 3.86 -12.04 -1.84
CA ILE A 114 2.89 -11.01 -1.49
C ILE A 114 1.96 -11.51 -0.38
N LEU A 115 1.55 -12.78 -0.42
CA LEU A 115 0.77 -13.40 0.65
C LEU A 115 1.53 -13.41 1.99
N HIS A 116 2.82 -13.76 1.97
CA HIS A 116 3.64 -13.71 3.18
C HIS A 116 3.74 -12.29 3.75
N LEU A 117 3.97 -11.29 2.89
CA LEU A 117 4.04 -9.88 3.29
C LEU A 117 2.69 -9.35 3.80
N HIS A 118 1.56 -9.78 3.21
CA HIS A 118 0.24 -9.52 3.75
C HIS A 118 0.10 -10.00 5.19
N GLY A 119 0.69 -11.17 5.52
CA GLY A 119 0.75 -11.70 6.89
C GLY A 119 1.45 -10.78 7.90
N THR A 120 2.23 -9.79 7.44
CA THR A 120 2.85 -8.77 8.30
C THR A 120 1.98 -7.51 8.47
N VAL A 121 1.09 -7.25 7.51
CA VAL A 121 0.17 -6.09 7.50
C VAL A 121 -1.14 -6.43 8.21
N ALA A 122 -1.70 -7.62 7.96
CA ALA A 122 -3.01 -8.03 8.46
C ALA A 122 -3.15 -7.95 10.00
N PRO A 123 -2.16 -8.36 10.82
CA PRO A 123 -2.25 -8.20 12.27
C PRO A 123 -2.35 -6.74 12.72
N LEU A 124 -1.65 -5.82 12.03
CA LEU A 124 -1.69 -4.39 12.31
C LEU A 124 -3.06 -3.80 11.96
N LEU A 125 -3.65 -4.20 10.83
CA LEU A 125 -5.01 -3.80 10.47
C LEU A 125 -6.05 -4.28 11.49
N ASN A 126 -5.85 -5.48 12.05
CA ASN A 126 -6.74 -6.02 13.07
C ASN A 126 -6.60 -5.31 14.43
N SER A 127 -5.44 -4.72 14.75
CA SER A 127 -5.29 -3.95 15.99
C SER A 127 -6.07 -2.63 15.98
N LEU A 128 -6.54 -2.16 14.82
CA LEU A 128 -7.41 -0.98 14.72
C LEU A 128 -8.89 -1.26 15.02
N LYS A 129 -9.31 -2.52 14.87
CA LYS A 129 -10.71 -2.96 15.06
C LYS A 129 -11.06 -3.26 16.52
N ASN A 130 -10.03 -3.39 17.36
CA ASN A 130 -10.13 -3.69 18.79
C ASN A 130 -9.95 -2.42 19.62
#